data_AF-A0A6N2MZG7-F1
#
_entry.id   AF-A0A6N2MZG7-F1
#
_cell.length_a   1.000
_cell.length_b   1.000
_cell.length_c   1.000
_cell.angle_alpha   90.00
_cell.angle_beta   90.00
_cell.angle_gamma   90.00
#
_symmetry.space_group_name_H-M   'P 1'
#
loop_
_entity.id
_entity.type
_entity.pdbx_description
1 polymer ?
#
loop_
_entity_poly.entity_id
_entity_poly.type
_entity_poly.pdbx_seq_one_letter_code
_entity_poly.pdbx_strand_id
1 'polypeptide(L)'
;MAIRKLSPETVVQMLKDNGILKVKLFDADQNTMTALAGSGIEVMVAIPNDQLAVMGDYNRAKDWVKRNVTPVGNEPFLTSYNGSFLNTTFPALRNIQNALNDAGVGDSIKATVPLNADVYSSPTDQAYPSSGRFRSDINDLMTQIVQFLSQNKAPFTVNIYPFLSLYGNDDFPFDYAFFDGAPQPVVDKGTGIQYTNVFDANFDALVSALKAAGYGDLPIIVGEVGWPTDGDRNANTGYAIRFYNGLLPRLVGNRGTHSTLAWLH
;
A
#
# COMPACT_ATOMS: atom_id res chain seq x y z
N MET A 1 -20.45 5.58 7.10
CA MET A 1 -19.81 5.99 8.38
C MET A 1 -20.34 5.12 9.50
N ALA A 2 -19.46 4.63 10.39
CA ALA A 2 -19.89 3.86 11.57
C ALA A 2 -20.81 4.72 12.46
N ILE A 3 -21.95 4.14 12.85
CA ILE A 3 -23.03 4.84 13.56
C ILE A 3 -22.67 5.08 15.04
N ARG A 4 -21.60 4.44 15.54
CA ARG A 4 -21.05 4.66 16.89
C ARG A 4 -19.54 4.40 16.90
N LYS A 5 -18.73 5.46 16.88
CA LYS A 5 -17.27 5.34 16.96
C LYS A 5 -16.87 5.07 18.42
N LEU A 6 -15.96 4.10 18.62
CA LEU A 6 -15.30 3.90 19.92
C LEU A 6 -14.34 5.06 20.20
N SER A 7 -14.02 5.32 21.48
CA SER A 7 -12.99 6.31 21.80
C SER A 7 -11.62 5.84 21.29
N PRO A 8 -10.71 6.75 20.91
CA PRO A 8 -9.37 6.37 20.46
C PRO A 8 -8.62 5.48 21.47
N GLU A 9 -8.74 5.74 22.77
CA GLU A 9 -8.10 4.94 23.82
C GLU A 9 -8.65 3.51 23.85
N THR A 10 -9.98 3.36 23.69
CA THR A 10 -10.63 2.05 23.61
C THR A 10 -10.13 1.28 22.40
N VAL A 11 -9.96 1.95 21.25
CA VAL A 11 -9.42 1.34 20.03
C VAL A 11 -7.96 0.93 20.23
N VAL A 12 -7.12 1.79 20.82
CA VAL A 12 -5.71 1.48 21.10
C VAL A 12 -5.59 0.27 22.03
N GLN A 13 -6.41 0.19 23.07
CA GLN A 13 -6.42 -0.97 23.96
C GLN A 13 -6.85 -2.25 23.21
N MET A 14 -7.92 -2.17 22.41
CA MET A 14 -8.38 -3.29 21.60
C MET A 14 -7.30 -3.78 20.61
N LEU A 15 -6.56 -2.87 19.97
CA LEU A 15 -5.44 -3.24 19.09
C LEU A 15 -4.37 -4.02 19.86
N LYS A 16 -3.97 -3.53 21.04
CA LYS A 16 -3.00 -4.21 21.91
C LYS A 16 -3.47 -5.57 22.38
N ASP A 17 -4.72 -5.69 22.82
CA ASP A 17 -5.32 -6.93 23.29
C ASP A 17 -5.35 -8.01 22.18
N ASN A 18 -5.36 -7.58 20.91
CA ASN A 18 -5.32 -8.45 19.74
C ASN A 18 -3.92 -8.57 19.12
N GLY A 19 -2.87 -8.07 19.77
CA GLY A 19 -1.49 -8.17 19.29
C GLY A 19 -1.18 -7.34 18.04
N ILE A 20 -2.01 -6.34 17.73
CA ILE A 20 -1.82 -5.45 16.58
C ILE A 20 -0.89 -4.30 16.98
N LEU A 21 0.30 -4.29 16.39
CA LEU A 21 1.38 -3.36 16.72
C LEU A 21 1.62 -2.27 15.66
N LYS A 22 0.85 -2.26 14.59
CA LYS A 22 1.00 -1.31 13.49
C LYS A 22 -0.36 -0.80 13.01
N VAL A 23 -0.46 0.49 12.73
CA VAL A 23 -1.69 1.10 12.21
C VAL A 23 -1.40 2.07 11.08
N LYS A 24 -2.31 2.12 10.12
CA LYS A 24 -2.37 3.17 9.09
C LYS A 24 -3.57 4.08 9.36
N LEU A 25 -3.33 5.38 9.44
CA LEU A 25 -4.34 6.42 9.58
C LEU A 25 -4.40 7.26 8.30
N PHE A 26 -5.57 7.76 7.96
CA PHE A 26 -5.80 8.55 6.75
C PHE A 26 -5.72 10.06 6.99
N ASP A 27 -5.64 10.48 8.25
CA ASP A 27 -5.46 11.86 8.67
C ASP A 27 -4.69 11.90 10.00
N ALA A 28 -4.30 13.11 10.40
CA ALA A 28 -3.61 13.37 11.66
C ALA A 28 -4.57 13.91 12.74
N ASP A 29 -5.69 13.22 12.99
CA ASP A 29 -6.61 13.57 14.08
C ASP A 29 -5.88 13.59 15.44
N GLN A 30 -5.96 14.73 16.14
CA GLN A 30 -5.21 14.97 17.37
C GLN A 30 -5.56 13.98 18.49
N ASN A 31 -6.84 13.61 18.63
CA ASN A 31 -7.27 12.68 19.69
C ASN A 31 -6.71 11.28 19.43
N THR A 32 -6.76 10.84 18.18
CA THR A 32 -6.21 9.56 17.73
C THR A 32 -4.69 9.50 17.92
N MET A 33 -3.97 10.55 17.51
CA MET A 33 -2.53 10.64 17.69
C MET A 33 -2.12 10.67 19.16
N THR A 34 -2.90 11.36 20.00
CA THR A 34 -2.66 11.42 21.45
C THR A 34 -2.84 10.05 22.11
N ALA A 35 -3.87 9.28 21.72
CA ALA A 35 -4.09 7.94 22.25
C ALA A 35 -3.01 6.94 21.81
N LEU A 36 -2.45 7.12 20.61
CA LEU A 36 -1.35 6.27 20.10
C LEU A 36 0.02 6.65 20.69
N ALA A 37 0.20 7.89 21.15
CA ALA A 37 1.46 8.33 21.73
C ALA A 37 1.84 7.49 22.96
N GLY A 38 3.08 6.97 22.97
CA GLY A 38 3.57 6.10 24.05
C GLY A 38 2.92 4.71 24.09
N SER A 39 2.07 4.37 23.12
CA SER A 39 1.41 3.06 23.08
C SER A 39 2.35 1.91 22.69
N GLY A 40 3.45 2.22 21.98
CA GLY A 40 4.33 1.24 21.35
C GLY A 40 3.86 0.74 19.98
N ILE A 41 2.72 1.23 19.48
CA ILE A 41 2.20 0.93 18.14
C ILE A 41 2.93 1.80 17.11
N GLU A 42 3.45 1.20 16.05
CA GLU A 42 4.00 1.91 14.89
C GLU A 42 2.87 2.53 14.06
N VAL A 43 3.03 3.77 13.63
CA VAL A 43 1.97 4.55 12.98
C VAL A 43 2.44 5.06 11.63
N MET A 44 1.66 4.75 10.59
CA MET A 44 1.70 5.39 9.29
C MET A 44 0.51 6.35 9.22
N VAL A 45 0.71 7.67 9.17
CA VAL A 45 -0.42 8.62 9.10
C VAL A 45 -0.41 9.40 7.77
N ALA A 46 -1.52 9.48 7.05
CA ALA A 46 -1.49 10.06 5.69
C ALA A 46 -1.63 11.59 5.71
N ILE A 47 -0.94 12.26 4.78
CA ILE A 47 -1.33 13.60 4.30
C ILE A 47 -2.48 13.41 3.31
N PRO A 48 -3.67 14.00 3.53
CA PRO A 48 -4.76 13.94 2.56
C PRO A 48 -4.35 14.45 1.17
N ASN A 49 -4.88 13.84 0.09
CA ASN A 49 -4.46 14.18 -1.27
C ASN A 49 -4.68 15.66 -1.64
N ASP A 50 -5.72 16.29 -1.10
CA ASP A 50 -6.02 17.72 -1.30
C ASP A 50 -5.00 18.66 -0.64
N GLN A 51 -4.19 18.17 0.29
CA GLN A 51 -3.09 18.91 0.94
C GLN A 51 -1.75 18.79 0.19
N LEU A 52 -1.62 17.90 -0.81
CA LEU A 52 -0.35 17.66 -1.51
C LEU A 52 0.21 18.92 -2.16
N ALA A 53 -0.64 19.74 -2.78
CA ALA A 53 -0.22 21.00 -3.39
C ALA A 53 0.40 21.96 -2.36
N VAL A 54 -0.20 22.04 -1.16
CA VAL A 54 0.28 22.88 -0.06
C VAL A 54 1.64 22.39 0.45
N MET A 55 1.87 21.08 0.47
CA MET A 55 3.15 20.50 0.88
C MET A 55 4.27 20.68 -0.16
N GLY A 56 3.95 21.22 -1.35
CA GLY A 56 4.93 21.75 -2.29
C GLY A 56 5.71 22.97 -1.74
N ASP A 57 5.16 23.67 -0.74
CA ASP A 57 5.87 24.70 0.03
C ASP A 57 6.68 24.05 1.17
N TYR A 58 7.99 24.30 1.19
CA TYR A 58 8.88 23.68 2.17
C TYR A 58 8.63 24.13 3.62
N ASN A 59 8.20 25.37 3.85
CA ASN A 59 7.87 25.84 5.19
C ASN A 59 6.58 25.15 5.69
N ARG A 60 5.60 24.93 4.80
CA ARG A 60 4.40 24.15 5.13
C ARG A 60 4.76 22.70 5.46
N ALA A 61 5.64 22.07 4.68
CA ALA A 61 6.11 20.71 4.95
C ALA A 61 6.84 20.61 6.30
N LYS A 62 7.71 21.58 6.65
CA LYS A 62 8.35 21.64 7.97
C LYS A 62 7.35 21.81 9.10
N ASP A 63 6.37 22.69 8.95
CA ASP A 63 5.34 22.91 9.98
C ASP A 63 4.46 21.68 10.16
N TRP A 64 4.21 20.93 9.08
CA TRP A 64 3.54 19.64 9.14
C TRP A 64 4.37 18.62 9.92
N VAL A 65 5.65 18.41 9.57
CA VAL A 65 6.54 17.46 10.27
C VAL A 65 6.71 17.78 11.76
N LYS A 66 6.69 19.07 12.14
CA LYS A 66 6.72 19.47 13.56
C LYS A 66 5.48 19.05 14.34
N ARG A 67 4.34 18.90 13.67
CA ARG A 67 3.04 18.61 14.30
C ARG A 67 2.62 17.15 14.15
N ASN A 68 3.02 16.52 13.04
CA ASN A 68 2.55 15.22 12.57
C ASN A 68 3.74 14.35 12.12
N VAL A 69 3.62 13.03 12.24
CA VAL A 69 4.67 12.06 11.88
C VAL A 69 4.18 11.16 10.76
N THR A 70 4.48 11.44 9.47
CA THR A 70 3.62 10.90 8.41
C THR A 70 4.10 10.81 6.94
N PRO A 71 3.64 9.80 6.17
CA PRO A 71 3.68 9.74 4.69
C PRO A 71 2.78 10.74 3.94
N VAL A 72 2.92 10.72 2.61
CA VAL A 72 2.40 11.71 1.67
C VAL A 72 1.31 11.10 0.77
N GLY A 73 0.04 11.49 0.97
CA GLY A 73 -1.07 11.06 0.13
C GLY A 73 -1.65 9.68 0.47
N ASN A 74 -2.67 9.29 -0.29
CA ASN A 74 -3.13 7.90 -0.43
C ASN A 74 -3.66 7.69 -1.85
N GLU A 75 -3.05 6.75 -2.59
CA GLU A 75 -3.39 6.38 -3.96
C GLU A 75 -3.53 7.58 -4.94
N PRO A 76 -2.58 8.54 -4.94
CA PRO A 76 -2.75 9.79 -5.70
C PRO A 76 -2.78 9.62 -7.22
N PHE A 77 -2.38 8.45 -7.73
CA PHE A 77 -2.28 8.16 -9.16
C PHE A 77 -3.39 7.23 -9.68
N LEU A 78 -4.44 7.03 -8.87
CA LEU A 78 -5.65 6.36 -9.33
C LEU A 78 -6.12 6.99 -10.64
N THR A 79 -6.39 6.14 -11.63
CA THR A 79 -6.93 6.58 -12.93
C THR A 79 -8.21 7.42 -12.78
N SER A 80 -9.04 7.14 -11.76
CA SER A 80 -10.26 7.90 -11.44
C SER A 80 -10.00 9.35 -11.01
N TYR A 81 -8.80 9.69 -10.53
CA TYR A 81 -8.42 11.07 -10.23
C TYR A 81 -7.98 11.85 -11.47
N ASN A 82 -7.96 11.24 -12.65
CA ASN A 82 -7.68 11.88 -13.93
C ASN A 82 -6.43 12.79 -13.91
N GLY A 83 -5.36 12.30 -13.27
CA GLY A 83 -4.08 12.99 -13.20
C GLY A 83 -4.00 14.19 -12.24
N SER A 84 -5.00 14.41 -11.37
CA SER A 84 -5.08 15.57 -10.47
C SER A 84 -3.84 15.78 -9.59
N PHE A 85 -3.12 14.71 -9.25
CA PHE A 85 -2.00 14.75 -8.30
C PHE A 85 -0.64 14.41 -8.91
N LEU A 86 -0.53 14.27 -10.24
CA LEU A 86 0.74 13.90 -10.91
C LEU A 86 1.86 14.90 -10.63
N ASN A 87 1.54 16.20 -10.62
CA ASN A 87 2.51 17.27 -10.45
C ASN A 87 2.74 17.69 -8.99
N THR A 88 1.95 17.19 -8.04
CA THR A 88 2.00 17.61 -6.63
C THR A 88 2.58 16.55 -5.71
N THR A 89 2.40 15.26 -6.04
CA THR A 89 2.81 14.15 -5.18
C THR A 89 4.33 14.09 -4.96
N PHE A 90 5.14 14.12 -6.02
CA PHE A 90 6.60 14.02 -5.87
C PHE A 90 7.21 15.23 -5.15
N PRO A 91 6.85 16.50 -5.46
CA PRO A 91 7.31 17.65 -4.67
C PRO A 91 6.96 17.54 -3.18
N ALA A 92 5.75 17.10 -2.85
CA ALA A 92 5.33 16.89 -1.47
C ALA A 92 6.15 15.79 -0.78
N LEU A 93 6.34 14.63 -1.43
CA LEU A 93 7.17 13.53 -0.92
C LEU A 93 8.58 14.01 -0.60
N ARG A 94 9.19 14.71 -1.54
CA ARG A 94 10.55 15.24 -1.40
C ARG A 94 10.65 16.23 -0.24
N ASN A 95 9.72 17.17 -0.15
CA ASN A 95 9.73 18.19 0.90
C ASN A 95 9.51 17.58 2.29
N ILE A 96 8.61 16.61 2.44
CA ILE A 96 8.36 15.95 3.72
C ILE A 96 9.58 15.14 4.16
N GLN A 97 10.19 14.34 3.27
CA GLN A 97 11.41 13.60 3.62
C GLN A 97 12.56 14.54 3.99
N ASN A 98 12.74 15.65 3.27
CA ASN A 98 13.77 16.63 3.60
C ASN A 98 13.49 17.30 4.95
N ALA A 99 12.23 17.63 5.24
CA ALA A 99 11.85 18.19 6.55
C ALA A 99 12.08 17.20 7.70
N LEU A 100 11.86 15.89 7.47
CA LEU A 100 12.21 14.83 8.44
C LEU A 100 13.73 14.74 8.66
N ASN A 101 14.52 14.85 7.59
CA ASN A 101 15.98 14.88 7.66
C ASN A 101 16.47 16.11 8.44
N ASP A 102 15.94 17.30 8.15
CA ASP A 102 16.26 18.55 8.87
C ASP A 102 15.87 18.51 10.34
N ALA A 103 14.79 17.79 10.68
CA ALA A 103 14.36 17.56 12.06
C ALA A 103 15.21 16.50 12.79
N GLY A 104 16.15 15.84 12.11
CA GLY A 104 17.03 14.82 12.68
C GLY A 104 16.38 13.46 12.92
N VAL A 105 15.18 13.23 12.38
CA VAL A 105 14.41 11.99 12.54
C VAL A 105 14.31 11.16 11.27
N GLY A 106 14.86 11.66 10.16
CA GLY A 106 14.78 11.05 8.83
C GLY A 106 15.39 9.66 8.72
N ASP A 107 16.23 9.23 9.65
CA ASP A 107 16.76 7.86 9.71
C ASP A 107 15.72 6.85 10.24
N SER A 108 14.88 7.27 11.19
CA SER A 108 13.86 6.43 11.82
C SER A 108 12.45 6.60 11.22
N ILE A 109 12.16 7.78 10.67
CA ILE A 109 10.86 8.12 10.11
C ILE A 109 11.06 8.38 8.61
N LYS A 110 10.34 7.63 7.79
CA LYS A 110 10.42 7.68 6.33
C LYS A 110 9.12 8.21 5.73
N ALA A 111 9.24 9.11 4.77
CA ALA A 111 8.13 9.48 3.91
C ALA A 111 7.98 8.43 2.79
N THR A 112 6.75 8.01 2.54
CA THR A 112 6.37 7.13 1.44
C THR A 112 5.08 7.64 0.81
N VAL A 113 4.69 7.06 -0.32
CA VAL A 113 3.41 7.30 -0.99
C VAL A 113 2.70 5.94 -1.05
N PRO A 114 1.60 5.73 -0.31
CA PRO A 114 0.76 4.56 -0.50
C PRO A 114 0.13 4.61 -1.90
N LEU A 115 0.45 3.63 -2.74
CA LEU A 115 0.03 3.58 -4.14
C LEU A 115 -0.95 2.42 -4.33
N ASN A 116 -1.99 2.61 -5.14
CA ASN A 116 -2.83 1.51 -5.55
C ASN A 116 -2.07 0.58 -6.52
N ALA A 117 -2.44 -0.69 -6.59
CA ALA A 117 -1.91 -1.62 -7.57
C ALA A 117 -2.17 -1.20 -9.04
N ASP A 118 -3.01 -0.19 -9.30
CA ASP A 118 -3.27 0.37 -10.63
C ASP A 118 -2.10 1.16 -11.26
N VAL A 119 -1.03 1.42 -10.49
CA VAL A 119 0.16 2.14 -10.98
C VAL A 119 1.12 1.24 -11.77
N TYR A 120 0.91 -0.07 -11.75
CA TYR A 120 1.65 -1.04 -12.54
C TYR A 120 0.71 -2.03 -13.22
N SER A 121 1.15 -2.56 -14.35
CA SER A 121 0.45 -3.61 -15.07
C SER A 121 1.43 -4.44 -15.88
N SER A 122 0.96 -5.60 -16.32
CA SER A 122 1.66 -6.38 -17.34
C SER A 122 1.21 -5.90 -18.73
N PRO A 123 2.12 -5.78 -19.72
CA PRO A 123 1.76 -5.51 -21.10
C PRO A 123 0.72 -6.53 -21.63
N THR A 124 -0.17 -6.09 -22.52
CA THR A 124 -1.29 -6.92 -23.01
C THR A 124 -0.84 -8.16 -23.77
N ASP A 125 0.28 -8.09 -24.48
CA ASP A 125 0.92 -9.19 -25.19
C ASP A 125 1.68 -10.15 -24.26
N GLN A 126 1.95 -9.73 -23.02
CA GLN A 126 2.67 -10.48 -22.00
C GLN A 126 1.96 -10.36 -20.65
N ALA A 127 0.68 -10.73 -20.55
CA ALA A 127 -0.14 -10.56 -19.35
C ALA A 127 0.21 -11.54 -18.20
N TYR A 128 1.46 -11.52 -17.71
CA TYR A 128 1.97 -12.34 -16.61
C TYR A 128 2.75 -11.49 -15.60
N PRO A 129 2.79 -11.85 -14.31
CA PRO A 129 3.49 -11.07 -13.28
C PRO A 129 4.95 -10.70 -13.63
N SER A 130 5.72 -11.60 -14.22
CA SER A 130 7.13 -11.38 -14.55
C SER A 130 7.40 -10.25 -15.55
N SER A 131 6.38 -9.82 -16.29
CA SER A 131 6.46 -8.71 -17.25
C SER A 131 6.00 -7.38 -16.66
N GLY A 132 5.63 -7.34 -15.37
CA GLY A 132 5.09 -6.14 -14.71
C GLY A 132 5.97 -4.90 -14.95
N ARG A 133 5.34 -3.79 -15.30
CA ARG A 133 5.95 -2.47 -15.50
C ARG A 133 5.07 -1.41 -14.84
N PHE A 134 5.66 -0.26 -14.48
CA PHE A 134 4.84 0.91 -14.18
C PHE A 134 4.04 1.32 -15.43
N ARG A 135 2.84 1.83 -15.19
CA ARG A 135 1.93 2.28 -16.26
C ARG A 135 2.63 3.37 -17.09
N SER A 136 2.49 3.30 -18.41
CA SER A 136 3.32 4.08 -19.35
C SER A 136 3.14 5.60 -19.22
N ASP A 137 1.94 6.07 -18.88
CA ASP A 137 1.59 7.48 -18.65
C ASP A 137 2.27 8.08 -17.41
N ILE A 138 2.70 7.25 -16.46
CA ILE A 138 3.34 7.69 -15.20
C ILE A 138 4.71 7.04 -14.96
N ASN A 139 5.25 6.30 -15.93
CA ASN A 139 6.50 5.52 -15.75
C ASN A 139 7.67 6.38 -15.26
N ASP A 140 7.86 7.56 -15.85
CA ASP A 140 8.98 8.44 -15.51
C ASP A 140 8.80 9.04 -14.10
N LEU A 141 7.58 9.44 -13.75
CA LEU A 141 7.24 9.94 -12.42
C LEU A 141 7.42 8.85 -11.36
N MET A 142 6.95 7.63 -11.64
CA MET A 142 7.13 6.47 -10.77
C MET A 142 8.61 6.14 -10.59
N THR A 143 9.38 6.13 -11.68
CA THR A 143 10.84 5.91 -11.64
C THR A 143 11.54 6.95 -10.77
N GLN A 144 11.15 8.22 -10.88
CA GLN A 144 11.66 9.30 -10.05
C GLN A 144 11.30 9.12 -8.56
N ILE A 145 10.07 8.69 -8.26
CA ILE A 145 9.63 8.40 -6.88
C ILE A 145 10.42 7.25 -6.29
N VAL A 146 10.55 6.11 -7.00
CA VAL A 146 11.28 4.94 -6.46
C VAL A 146 12.77 5.21 -6.30
N GLN A 147 13.37 6.00 -7.19
CA GLN A 147 14.74 6.48 -7.03
C GLN A 147 14.90 7.27 -5.73
N PHE A 148 13.98 8.20 -5.47
CA PHE A 148 14.02 9.03 -4.27
C PHE A 148 13.80 8.22 -2.99
N LEU A 149 12.86 7.27 -3.00
CA LEU A 149 12.63 6.35 -1.89
C LEU A 149 13.90 5.53 -1.60
N SER A 150 14.53 4.96 -2.63
CA SER A 150 15.77 4.19 -2.52
C SER A 150 16.91 5.00 -1.90
N GLN A 151 17.13 6.23 -2.39
CA GLN A 151 18.16 7.14 -1.86
C GLN A 151 17.98 7.46 -0.38
N ASN A 152 16.73 7.49 0.11
CA ASN A 152 16.40 7.77 1.51
C ASN A 152 16.19 6.51 2.35
N LYS A 153 16.41 5.31 1.79
CA LYS A 153 16.12 4.01 2.44
C LYS A 153 14.66 3.93 2.92
N ALA A 154 13.75 4.53 2.16
CA ALA A 154 12.32 4.49 2.40
C ALA A 154 11.69 3.32 1.61
N PRO A 155 10.67 2.66 2.15
CA PRO A 155 9.97 1.58 1.46
C PRO A 155 9.04 2.11 0.38
N PHE A 156 8.76 1.28 -0.62
CA PHE A 156 7.57 1.41 -1.47
C PHE A 156 6.34 0.95 -0.69
N THR A 157 5.24 1.70 -0.73
CA THR A 157 3.99 1.28 -0.08
C THR A 157 2.91 1.05 -1.13
N VAL A 158 2.29 -0.13 -1.09
CA VAL A 158 1.26 -0.53 -2.05
C VAL A 158 -0.02 -0.97 -1.35
N ASN A 159 -1.16 -0.66 -1.93
CA ASN A 159 -2.47 -1.15 -1.55
C ASN A 159 -2.92 -2.19 -2.59
N ILE A 160 -3.16 -3.43 -2.16
CA ILE A 160 -3.51 -4.55 -3.05
C ILE A 160 -4.88 -5.09 -2.65
N TYR A 161 -5.83 -5.03 -3.57
CA TYR A 161 -7.21 -5.43 -3.35
C TYR A 161 -7.65 -6.54 -4.30
N PRO A 162 -7.46 -7.83 -3.94
CA PRO A 162 -7.95 -8.96 -4.72
C PRO A 162 -9.44 -8.86 -5.09
N PHE A 163 -10.26 -8.32 -4.19
CA PHE A 163 -11.69 -8.09 -4.41
C PHE A 163 -11.97 -7.24 -5.67
N LEU A 164 -11.17 -6.21 -5.96
CA LEU A 164 -11.40 -5.34 -7.12
C LEU A 164 -11.26 -6.08 -8.45
N SER A 165 -10.50 -7.18 -8.50
CA SER A 165 -10.39 -8.01 -9.70
C SER A 165 -11.71 -8.69 -10.08
N LEU A 166 -12.54 -9.05 -9.10
CA LEU A 166 -13.89 -9.62 -9.33
C LEU A 166 -14.93 -8.59 -9.73
N TYR A 167 -14.69 -7.33 -9.39
CA TYR A 167 -15.55 -6.20 -9.77
C TYR A 167 -15.22 -5.70 -11.17
N GLY A 168 -13.93 -5.64 -11.53
CA GLY A 168 -13.46 -5.14 -12.83
C GLY A 168 -13.54 -6.14 -13.98
N ASN A 169 -13.72 -7.44 -13.71
CA ASN A 169 -13.80 -8.48 -14.73
C ASN A 169 -14.73 -9.63 -14.28
N ASP A 170 -15.87 -9.78 -14.95
CA ASP A 170 -16.85 -10.86 -14.69
C ASP A 170 -16.28 -12.27 -14.94
N ASP A 171 -15.29 -12.39 -15.82
CA ASP A 171 -14.62 -13.66 -16.17
C ASP A 171 -13.41 -13.95 -15.26
N PHE A 172 -13.16 -13.11 -14.25
CA PHE A 172 -12.04 -13.32 -13.34
C PHE A 172 -12.23 -14.63 -12.54
N PRO A 173 -11.21 -15.51 -12.43
CA PRO A 173 -11.36 -16.77 -11.73
C PRO A 173 -11.69 -16.54 -10.24
N PHE A 174 -12.91 -16.88 -9.84
CA PHE A 174 -13.44 -16.52 -8.52
C PHE A 174 -12.54 -16.99 -7.36
N ASP A 175 -12.15 -18.26 -7.35
CA ASP A 175 -11.30 -18.84 -6.29
C ASP A 175 -9.89 -18.25 -6.26
N TYR A 176 -9.41 -17.70 -7.37
CA TYR A 176 -8.09 -17.06 -7.46
C TYR A 176 -8.03 -15.73 -6.69
N ALA A 177 -9.18 -15.15 -6.32
CA ALA A 177 -9.22 -13.97 -5.46
C ALA A 177 -8.92 -14.29 -3.96
N PHE A 178 -8.88 -15.56 -3.57
CA PHE A 178 -8.71 -16.01 -2.19
C PHE A 178 -7.36 -16.70 -1.96
N PHE A 179 -6.97 -16.78 -0.68
CA PHE A 179 -5.67 -17.31 -0.25
C PHE A 179 -5.64 -18.83 -0.01
N ASP A 180 -6.80 -19.50 -0.04
CA ASP A 180 -6.90 -20.95 0.14
C ASP A 180 -6.53 -21.76 -1.11
N GLY A 181 -6.23 -21.06 -2.21
CA GLY A 181 -5.61 -21.61 -3.41
C GLY A 181 -6.65 -22.01 -4.47
N ALA A 182 -6.53 -21.40 -5.65
CA ALA A 182 -7.32 -21.76 -6.81
C ALA A 182 -6.99 -23.19 -7.29
N PRO A 183 -7.99 -24.01 -7.66
CA PRO A 183 -7.77 -25.35 -8.21
C PRO A 183 -6.96 -25.34 -9.51
N GLN A 184 -7.10 -24.26 -10.28
CA GLN A 184 -6.37 -24.03 -11.53
C GLN A 184 -5.48 -22.81 -11.35
N PRO A 185 -4.17 -22.98 -11.09
CA PRO A 185 -3.27 -21.85 -10.93
C PRO A 185 -3.07 -21.10 -12.24
N VAL A 186 -2.87 -19.79 -12.16
CA VAL A 186 -2.43 -18.98 -13.29
C VAL A 186 -0.93 -19.16 -13.46
N VAL A 187 -0.53 -19.67 -14.62
CA VAL A 187 0.88 -19.89 -14.95
C VAL A 187 1.47 -18.64 -15.57
N ASP A 188 2.52 -18.11 -14.95
CA ASP A 188 3.36 -17.09 -15.53
C ASP A 188 4.23 -17.71 -16.64
N LYS A 189 3.96 -17.35 -17.90
CA LYS A 189 4.67 -17.95 -19.04
C LYS A 189 6.13 -17.51 -19.17
N GLY A 190 6.52 -16.40 -18.53
CA GLY A 190 7.89 -15.92 -18.55
C GLY A 190 8.82 -16.71 -17.62
N THR A 191 8.26 -17.21 -16.50
CA THR A 191 9.04 -17.84 -15.41
C THR A 191 8.64 -19.29 -15.12
N GLY A 192 7.45 -19.72 -15.54
CA GLY A 192 6.86 -21.01 -15.18
C GLY A 192 6.25 -21.05 -13.77
N ILE A 193 6.27 -19.93 -13.04
CA ILE A 193 5.69 -19.85 -11.69
C ILE A 193 4.17 -20.05 -11.78
N GLN A 194 3.63 -20.84 -10.84
CA GLN A 194 2.21 -21.11 -10.73
C GLN A 194 1.64 -20.28 -9.57
N TYR A 195 0.84 -19.28 -9.89
CA TYR A 195 0.14 -18.49 -8.88
C TYR A 195 -1.21 -19.13 -8.57
N THR A 196 -1.43 -19.45 -7.30
CA THR A 196 -2.70 -20.00 -6.82
C THR A 196 -3.63 -18.92 -6.27
N ASN A 197 -3.15 -17.68 -6.14
CA ASN A 197 -3.95 -16.53 -5.72
C ASN A 197 -3.43 -15.25 -6.39
N VAL A 198 -4.33 -14.30 -6.62
CA VAL A 198 -4.04 -13.04 -7.32
C VAL A 198 -3.17 -12.10 -6.52
N PHE A 199 -3.20 -12.18 -5.19
CA PHE A 199 -2.39 -11.32 -4.35
C PHE A 199 -0.90 -11.57 -4.58
N ASP A 200 -0.47 -12.84 -4.59
CA ASP A 200 0.91 -13.21 -4.89
C ASP A 200 1.33 -12.79 -6.31
N ALA A 201 0.44 -12.98 -7.30
CA ALA A 201 0.70 -12.57 -8.67
C ALA A 201 0.79 -11.04 -8.82
N ASN A 202 -0.09 -10.30 -8.17
CA ASN A 202 -0.10 -8.85 -8.22
C ASN A 202 1.14 -8.26 -7.53
N PHE A 203 1.52 -8.81 -6.38
CA PHE A 203 2.73 -8.40 -5.68
C PHE A 203 3.99 -8.71 -6.50
N ASP A 204 4.09 -9.88 -7.14
CA ASP A 204 5.24 -10.21 -7.97
C ASP A 204 5.28 -9.39 -9.29
N ALA A 205 4.13 -8.89 -9.75
CA ALA A 205 4.06 -7.88 -10.81
C ALA A 205 4.67 -6.55 -10.37
N LEU A 206 4.41 -6.10 -9.13
CA LEU A 206 5.08 -4.93 -8.55
C LEU A 206 6.59 -5.15 -8.43
N VAL A 207 7.02 -6.32 -7.92
CA VAL A 207 8.45 -6.66 -7.83
C VAL A 207 9.11 -6.59 -9.21
N SER A 208 8.44 -7.09 -10.23
CA SER A 208 8.92 -7.01 -11.63
C SER A 208 8.96 -5.58 -12.16
N ALA A 209 7.98 -4.74 -11.82
CA ALA A 209 7.97 -3.32 -12.18
C ALA A 209 9.11 -2.55 -11.52
N LEU A 210 9.38 -2.80 -10.24
CA LEU A 210 10.51 -2.22 -9.51
C LEU A 210 11.86 -2.67 -10.11
N LYS A 211 12.01 -3.96 -10.44
CA LYS A 211 13.20 -4.48 -11.15
C LYS A 211 13.40 -3.80 -12.48
N ALA A 212 12.33 -3.62 -13.28
CA ALA A 212 12.41 -2.94 -14.56
C ALA A 212 12.79 -1.45 -14.44
N ALA A 213 12.40 -0.79 -13.35
CA ALA A 213 12.83 0.57 -13.02
C ALA A 213 14.25 0.66 -12.43
N GLY A 214 14.91 -0.48 -12.18
CA GLY A 214 16.27 -0.55 -11.61
C GLY A 214 16.33 -0.57 -10.07
N TYR A 215 15.20 -0.78 -9.39
CA TYR A 215 15.06 -0.73 -7.93
C TYR A 215 14.43 -1.99 -7.34
N GLY A 216 14.80 -3.16 -7.87
CA GLY A 216 14.22 -4.46 -7.47
C GLY A 216 14.43 -4.84 -6.00
N ASP A 217 15.42 -4.24 -5.32
CA ASP A 217 15.73 -4.48 -3.91
C ASP A 217 15.01 -3.51 -2.95
N LEU A 218 14.17 -2.61 -3.48
CA LEU A 218 13.45 -1.63 -2.67
C LEU A 218 12.47 -2.38 -1.73
N PRO A 219 12.54 -2.16 -0.41
CA PRO A 219 11.57 -2.70 0.54
C PRO A 219 10.13 -2.38 0.14
N ILE A 220 9.22 -3.35 0.27
CA ILE A 220 7.79 -3.16 -0.03
C ILE A 220 6.97 -3.37 1.24
N ILE A 221 6.07 -2.43 1.52
CA ILE A 221 5.04 -2.52 2.56
C ILE A 221 3.67 -2.62 1.87
N VAL A 222 2.84 -3.58 2.28
CA VAL A 222 1.41 -3.56 1.92
C VAL A 222 0.67 -2.69 2.91
N GLY A 223 0.22 -1.52 2.46
CA GLY A 223 -0.50 -0.55 3.28
C GLY A 223 -1.96 -0.94 3.50
N GLU A 224 -2.60 -1.54 2.50
CA GLU A 224 -4.00 -1.95 2.55
C GLU A 224 -4.22 -3.26 1.79
N VAL A 225 -4.99 -4.16 2.39
CA VAL A 225 -5.52 -5.39 1.80
C VAL A 225 -6.78 -5.77 2.59
N GLY A 226 -7.83 -6.22 1.91
CA GLY A 226 -9.06 -6.56 2.59
C GLY A 226 -10.17 -7.05 1.67
N TRP A 227 -11.25 -7.51 2.30
CA TRP A 227 -12.47 -7.97 1.64
C TRP A 227 -13.71 -7.34 2.30
N PRO A 228 -14.62 -6.73 1.52
CA PRO A 228 -15.81 -6.08 2.06
C PRO A 228 -16.89 -7.09 2.49
N THR A 229 -17.68 -6.73 3.51
CA THR A 229 -18.79 -7.59 4.00
C THR A 229 -20.16 -7.22 3.44
N ASP A 230 -20.26 -6.12 2.68
CA ASP A 230 -21.51 -5.64 2.07
C ASP A 230 -21.20 -4.65 0.92
N GLY A 231 -22.20 -4.31 0.10
CA GLY A 231 -22.13 -3.28 -0.94
C GLY A 231 -21.88 -3.77 -2.37
N ASP A 232 -21.72 -5.08 -2.56
CA ASP A 232 -21.53 -5.73 -3.88
C ASP A 232 -21.98 -7.20 -3.82
N ARG A 233 -22.26 -7.84 -4.97
CA ARG A 233 -22.64 -9.26 -5.06
C ARG A 233 -21.63 -10.21 -4.41
N ASN A 234 -20.34 -9.86 -4.41
CA ASN A 234 -19.24 -10.63 -3.84
C ASN A 234 -18.78 -10.07 -2.47
N ALA A 235 -19.43 -9.04 -1.95
CA ALA A 235 -19.18 -8.49 -0.63
C ALA A 235 -20.15 -9.07 0.39
N ASN A 236 -19.71 -10.08 1.13
CA ASN A 236 -20.49 -10.69 2.21
C ASN A 236 -19.60 -11.26 3.31
N THR A 237 -20.18 -11.48 4.49
CA THR A 237 -19.47 -12.00 5.67
C THR A 237 -18.78 -13.34 5.40
N GLY A 238 -19.39 -14.24 4.63
CA GLY A 238 -18.82 -15.56 4.32
C GLY A 238 -17.52 -15.46 3.52
N TYR A 239 -17.50 -14.65 2.47
CA TYR A 239 -16.29 -14.42 1.66
C TYR A 239 -15.24 -13.60 2.40
N ALA A 240 -15.64 -12.63 3.22
CA ALA A 240 -14.68 -11.93 4.08
C ALA A 240 -14.00 -12.89 5.07
N ILE A 241 -14.75 -13.79 5.72
CA ILE A 241 -14.18 -14.83 6.59
C ILE A 241 -13.23 -15.74 5.82
N ARG A 242 -13.62 -16.22 4.63
CA ARG A 242 -12.75 -17.04 3.76
C ARG A 242 -11.43 -16.32 3.46
N PHE A 243 -11.51 -15.04 3.08
CA PHE A 243 -10.35 -14.22 2.76
C PHE A 243 -9.41 -14.06 3.97
N TYR A 244 -9.92 -13.65 5.13
CA TYR A 244 -9.10 -13.44 6.32
C TYR A 244 -8.56 -14.75 6.93
N ASN A 245 -9.31 -15.85 6.83
CA ASN A 245 -8.82 -17.18 7.26
C ASN A 245 -7.60 -17.64 6.45
N GLY A 246 -7.47 -17.22 5.19
CA GLY A 246 -6.29 -17.50 4.39
C GLY A 246 -5.19 -16.44 4.52
N LEU A 247 -5.54 -15.16 4.69
CA LEU A 247 -4.58 -14.07 4.83
C LEU A 247 -3.83 -14.10 6.17
N LEU A 248 -4.56 -14.20 7.30
CA LEU A 248 -3.98 -14.03 8.64
C LEU A 248 -2.88 -15.06 8.96
N PRO A 249 -3.02 -16.37 8.65
CA PRO A 249 -1.94 -17.33 8.87
C PRO A 249 -0.67 -17.01 8.08
N ARG A 250 -0.80 -16.41 6.89
CA ARG A 250 0.35 -16.00 6.07
C ARG A 250 1.08 -14.82 6.70
N LEU A 251 0.34 -13.85 7.25
CA LEU A 251 0.91 -12.71 7.97
C LEU A 251 1.64 -13.18 9.25
N VAL A 252 1.00 -14.02 10.07
CA VAL A 252 1.63 -14.57 11.29
C VAL A 252 2.87 -15.40 10.97
N GLY A 253 2.85 -16.16 9.87
CA GLY A 253 3.99 -16.96 9.42
C GLY A 253 5.07 -16.19 8.67
N ASN A 254 4.92 -14.86 8.51
CA ASN A 254 5.78 -14.01 7.69
C ASN A 254 6.08 -14.61 6.29
N ARG A 255 5.06 -15.20 5.66
CA ARG A 255 5.22 -15.94 4.40
C ARG A 255 5.13 -14.98 3.22
N GLY A 256 6.25 -14.68 2.58
CA GLY A 256 6.33 -13.87 1.36
C GLY A 256 5.67 -14.50 0.12
N THR A 257 6.08 -14.05 -1.05
CA THR A 257 5.63 -14.53 -2.37
C THR A 257 6.68 -15.43 -3.04
N HIS A 258 6.51 -15.77 -4.32
CA HIS A 258 7.57 -16.48 -5.05
C HIS A 258 8.82 -15.61 -5.24
N SER A 259 8.65 -14.29 -5.35
CA SER A 259 9.76 -13.35 -5.53
C SER A 259 10.33 -12.80 -4.23
N THR A 260 9.71 -13.06 -3.08
CA THR A 260 10.15 -12.51 -1.77
C THR A 260 9.98 -13.54 -0.65
N LEU A 261 10.97 -13.65 0.25
CA LEU A 261 10.93 -14.63 1.35
C LEU A 261 9.95 -14.24 2.48
N ALA A 262 9.68 -12.94 2.64
CA ALA A 262 8.90 -12.37 3.73
C ALA A 262 8.25 -11.04 3.31
N TRP A 263 7.12 -10.69 3.92
CA TRP A 263 6.57 -9.35 3.81
C TRP A 263 7.31 -8.46 4.81
N LEU A 264 7.69 -7.25 4.43
CA LEU A 264 8.09 -6.26 5.43
C LEU A 264 6.82 -5.69 6.03
N HIS A 265 6.57 -6.07 7.29
CA HIS A 265 5.53 -5.52 8.14
C HIS A 265 5.94 -4.14 8.64
#